data_AF-A0A7W1CZV5-F1
#
_entry.id   AF-A0A7W1CZV5-F1
#
_cell.length_a   1.000
_cell.length_b   1.000
_cell.length_c   1.000
_cell.angle_alpha   90.00
_cell.angle_beta   90.00
_cell.angle_gamma   90.00
#
_symmetry.space_group_name_H-M   'P 1'
#
loop_
_entity.id
_entity.type
_entity.pdbx_description
1 polymer ?
#
loop_
_entity_poly.entity_id
_entity_poly.type
_entity_poly.pdbx_seq_one_letter_code
_entity_poly.pdbx_strand_id
1 'polypeptide(L)'
;MNRDRRRQPDRFDAELYVIARRRSRRGPELMRLPCKAAEALTVFSFGHAPEGFLRLHGLGEDWFVRATSPGELVSLLCGPYASIGWVSLNPHARVLLQEDAHATIVDRKSFVAMLLRGTEER
;
A
#
# COMPACT_ATOMS: atom_id res chain seq x y z
N MET A 1 23.06 20.92 -12.90
CA MET A 1 21.75 20.25 -13.05
C MET A 1 21.86 18.90 -12.36
N ASN A 2 21.60 18.86 -11.05
CA ASN A 2 21.90 17.71 -10.20
C ASN A 2 20.82 16.64 -10.35
N ARG A 3 21.16 15.52 -11.01
CA ARG A 3 20.32 14.33 -11.06
C ARG A 3 20.53 13.52 -9.78
N ASP A 4 19.42 13.33 -9.09
CA ASP A 4 19.11 12.28 -8.12
C ASP A 4 20.27 11.41 -7.63
N ARG A 5 20.61 11.63 -6.36
CA ARG A 5 21.17 10.58 -5.50
C ARG A 5 20.16 9.44 -5.46
N ARG A 6 20.32 8.47 -6.36
CA ARG A 6 19.74 7.14 -6.20
C ARG A 6 20.24 6.59 -4.86
N ARG A 7 19.45 6.76 -3.80
CA ARG A 7 19.57 5.93 -2.61
C ARG A 7 19.35 4.51 -3.12
N GLN A 8 20.43 3.73 -3.18
CA GLN A 8 20.31 2.29 -3.11
C GLN A 8 19.63 2.01 -1.77
N PRO A 9 18.42 1.42 -1.75
CA PRO A 9 17.84 0.99 -0.49
C PRO A 9 18.73 -0.14 0.03
N ASP A 10 19.24 0.05 1.25
CA ASP A 10 19.88 -1.01 2.01
C ASP A 10 18.94 -2.22 2.02
N ARG A 11 19.46 -3.37 1.59
CA ARG A 11 18.71 -4.61 1.28
C ARG A 11 18.05 -5.30 2.49
N PHE A 12 17.76 -4.60 3.59
CA PHE A 12 17.43 -5.23 4.87
C PHE A 12 16.25 -4.64 5.68
N ASP A 13 15.43 -3.78 5.08
CA ASP A 13 14.07 -3.53 5.56
C ASP A 13 13.12 -3.87 4.41
N ALA A 14 12.14 -4.74 4.63
CA ALA A 14 11.16 -5.07 3.60
C ALA A 14 10.34 -3.82 3.26
N GLU A 15 10.75 -3.09 2.23
CA GLU A 15 10.03 -1.89 1.77
C GLU A 15 8.67 -2.33 1.22
N LEU A 16 7.62 -1.88 1.91
CA LEU A 16 6.26 -1.96 1.41
C LEU A 16 5.96 -0.66 0.68
N TYR A 17 5.02 -0.72 -0.26
CA TYR A 17 4.62 0.42 -1.05
C TYR A 17 3.12 0.61 -0.93
N VAL A 18 2.70 1.86 -0.84
CA VAL A 18 1.31 2.29 -0.84
C VAL A 18 1.13 3.36 -1.90
N ILE A 19 -0.10 3.49 -2.38
CA ILE A 19 -0.47 4.62 -3.24
C ILE A 19 -1.11 5.68 -2.34
N ALA A 20 -0.56 6.88 -2.34
CA ALA A 20 -0.98 7.98 -1.49
C ALA A 20 -1.42 9.18 -2.31
N ARG A 21 -2.33 10.00 -1.77
CA ARG A 21 -2.74 11.26 -2.36
C ARG A 21 -1.79 12.38 -1.95
N ARG A 22 -1.35 13.18 -2.93
CA ARG A 22 -0.34 14.24 -2.80
C ARG A 22 -0.79 15.43 -1.96
N ARG A 23 -2.09 15.72 -1.96
CA ARG A 23 -2.70 16.81 -1.20
C ARG A 23 -3.87 16.29 -0.37
N SER A 24 -3.60 16.00 0.90
CA SER A 24 -4.64 15.73 1.89
C SER A 24 -4.48 16.66 3.09
N ARG A 25 -5.60 17.24 3.55
CA ARG A 25 -5.63 18.17 4.69
C ARG A 25 -5.70 17.47 6.05
N ARG A 26 -5.95 16.16 6.10
CA ARG A 26 -6.22 15.39 7.34
C ARG A 26 -5.19 14.27 7.60
N GLY A 27 -4.00 14.36 7.01
CA GLY A 27 -2.97 13.32 7.06
C GLY A 27 -2.91 12.48 5.77
N PRO A 28 -2.04 11.46 5.70
CA PRO A 28 -1.83 10.70 4.47
C PRO A 28 -3.11 9.96 4.06
N GLU A 29 -3.69 10.34 2.92
CA GLU A 29 -4.80 9.62 2.28
C GLU A 29 -4.22 8.52 1.39
N LEU A 30 -4.60 7.27 1.66
CA LEU A 30 -4.10 6.08 1.00
C LEU A 30 -5.19 5.46 0.13
N MET A 31 -4.75 4.84 -0.95
CA MET A 31 -5.62 4.19 -1.91
C MET A 31 -6.35 3.01 -1.28
N ARG A 32 -7.64 2.95 -1.57
CA ARG A 32 -8.55 1.91 -1.10
C ARG A 32 -9.33 1.38 -2.30
N LEU A 33 -9.58 0.08 -2.32
CA LEU A 33 -10.40 -0.56 -3.34
C LEU A 33 -11.70 -1.06 -2.69
N PRO A 34 -12.82 -1.02 -3.41
CA PRO A 34 -14.01 -1.75 -3.00
C PRO A 34 -13.66 -3.23 -2.77
N CYS A 35 -14.05 -3.77 -1.62
CA CYS A 35 -13.80 -5.15 -1.26
C CYS A 35 -14.98 -5.69 -0.44
N LYS A 36 -15.74 -6.61 -1.03
CA LYS A 36 -17.02 -7.10 -0.47
C LYS A 36 -17.96 -5.91 -0.23
N ALA A 37 -18.54 -5.80 0.97
CA ALA A 37 -19.41 -4.70 1.40
C ALA A 37 -18.63 -3.54 2.07
N ALA A 38 -17.30 -3.48 1.93
CA ALA A 38 -16.44 -2.50 2.58
C ALA A 38 -15.30 -2.04 1.66
N GLU A 39 -14.31 -1.34 2.22
CA GLU A 39 -13.09 -0.94 1.53
C GLU A 39 -11.88 -1.72 2.06
N ALA A 40 -10.93 -2.03 1.17
CA ALA A 40 -9.64 -2.61 1.51
C ALA A 40 -8.50 -1.63 1.18
N LEU A 41 -7.54 -1.47 2.11
CA LEU A 41 -6.34 -0.68 1.87
C LEU A 41 -5.41 -1.41 0.90
N THR A 42 -4.90 -0.74 -0.13
CA THR A 42 -3.94 -1.36 -1.06
C THR A 42 -2.51 -1.30 -0.50
N VAL A 43 -1.85 -2.44 -0.45
CA VAL A 43 -0.43 -2.54 -0.07
C VAL A 43 0.29 -3.38 -1.11
N PHE A 44 1.48 -2.97 -1.49
CA PHE A 44 2.32 -3.65 -2.46
C PHE A 44 3.64 -4.04 -1.81
N SER A 45 4.12 -5.25 -2.06
CA SER A 45 5.45 -5.72 -1.62
C SER A 45 6.51 -5.59 -2.71
N PHE A 46 6.14 -5.05 -3.88
CA PHE A 46 7.02 -4.89 -5.03
C PHE A 46 6.95 -3.47 -5.56
N GLY A 47 8.08 -2.76 -5.57
CA GLY A 47 8.13 -1.33 -5.92
C GLY A 47 7.85 -0.96 -7.37
N HIS A 48 7.48 -1.90 -8.24
CA HIS A 48 7.08 -1.63 -9.65
C HIS A 48 5.59 -1.86 -9.91
N ALA A 49 4.92 -2.60 -9.01
CA ALA A 49 3.50 -2.92 -9.11
C ALA A 49 2.58 -1.69 -8.95
N PRO A 50 2.79 -0.78 -7.97
CA PRO A 50 1.88 0.34 -7.77
C PRO A 50 1.92 1.37 -8.92
N GLU A 51 3.05 1.54 -9.60
CA GLU A 51 3.13 2.42 -10.78
C GLU A 51 2.34 1.85 -11.96
N GLY A 52 2.37 0.52 -12.14
CA GLY A 52 1.54 -0.17 -13.13
C GLY A 52 0.05 0.00 -12.81
N PHE A 53 -0.31 -0.09 -11.52
CA PHE A 53 -1.65 0.15 -11.02
C PHE A 53 -2.14 1.58 -11.34
N LEU A 54 -1.33 2.61 -11.00
CA LEU A 54 -1.65 4.01 -11.31
C LEU A 54 -1.88 4.26 -12.79
N ARG A 55 -0.97 3.76 -13.65
CA ARG A 55 -1.06 3.94 -15.11
C ARG A 55 -2.29 3.27 -15.70
N LEU A 56 -2.56 2.02 -15.34
CA LEU A 56 -3.65 1.25 -15.94
C LEU A 56 -5.03 1.81 -15.56
N HIS A 57 -5.15 2.40 -14.38
CA HIS A 57 -6.40 2.99 -13.91
C HIS A 57 -6.55 4.48 -14.23
N GLY A 58 -5.60 5.09 -14.94
CA GLY A 58 -5.64 6.51 -15.31
C GLY A 58 -5.76 7.43 -14.10
N LEU A 59 -5.21 7.01 -12.95
CA LEU A 59 -5.31 7.77 -11.71
C LEU A 59 -4.49 9.06 -11.88
N GLY A 60 -5.13 10.21 -11.66
CA GLY A 60 -4.56 11.52 -11.96
C GLY A 60 -3.31 11.86 -11.13
N GLU A 61 -2.66 12.98 -11.47
CA GLU A 61 -1.38 13.45 -10.88
C GLU A 61 -1.43 13.67 -9.35
N ASP A 62 -2.63 13.64 -8.78
CA ASP A 62 -2.87 13.68 -7.35
C ASP A 62 -2.44 12.41 -6.62
N TRP A 63 -2.26 11.28 -7.31
CA TRP A 63 -1.85 10.01 -6.71
C TRP A 63 -0.39 9.67 -7.02
N PHE A 64 0.33 9.19 -6.02
CA PHE A 64 1.73 8.83 -6.17
C PHE A 64 2.10 7.61 -5.34
N VAL A 65 3.15 6.89 -5.77
CA VAL A 65 3.69 5.76 -5.04
C VAL A 65 4.56 6.26 -3.89
N ARG A 66 4.35 5.69 -2.70
CA ARG A 66 5.13 5.98 -1.49
C ARG A 66 5.65 4.69 -0.88
N ALA A 67 6.97 4.61 -0.68
CA ALA A 67 7.57 3.57 0.14
C ALA A 67 7.21 3.79 1.62
N THR A 68 7.06 2.70 2.36
CA THR A 68 6.73 2.70 3.78
C THR A 68 7.39 1.51 4.47
N SER A 69 7.79 1.70 5.73
CA SER A 69 8.31 0.61 6.55
C SER A 69 7.15 -0.20 7.14
N PRO A 70 7.39 -1.47 7.54
CA PRO A 70 6.39 -2.25 8.27
C PRO A 70 5.86 -1.52 9.51
N GLY A 71 6.74 -0.86 10.29
CA GLY A 71 6.36 -0.12 11.50
C GLY A 71 5.51 1.13 11.22
N GLU A 72 5.81 1.88 10.15
CA GLU A 72 4.96 3.01 9.72
C GLU A 72 3.60 2.49 9.27
N LEU A 73 3.56 1.40 8.49
CA LEU A 73 2.32 0.80 8.02
C LEU A 73 1.46 0.26 9.18
N VAL A 74 2.06 -0.38 10.18
CA VAL A 74 1.37 -0.76 11.42
C VAL A 74 0.79 0.46 12.12
N SER A 75 1.55 1.55 12.25
CA SER A 75 1.06 2.80 12.87
C SER A 75 -0.14 3.38 12.12
N LEU A 76 -0.13 3.31 10.78
CA LEU A 76 -1.24 3.76 9.95
C LEU A 76 -2.48 2.87 10.12
N LEU A 77 -2.31 1.55 10.12
CA LEU A 77 -3.38 0.55 10.27
C LEU A 77 -3.97 0.48 11.68
N CYS A 78 -3.22 0.91 12.71
CA CYS A 78 -3.70 0.98 14.08
C CYS A 78 -4.25 2.34 14.46
N GLY A 79 -3.93 3.40 13.72
CA GLY A 79 -4.43 4.75 13.95
C GLY A 79 -5.41 5.21 12.86
N PRO A 80 -4.98 6.04 11.88
CA PRO A 80 -5.87 6.65 10.89
C PRO A 80 -6.72 5.67 10.07
N TYR A 81 -6.25 4.43 9.90
CA TYR A 81 -6.92 3.37 9.13
C TYR A 81 -7.46 2.24 10.01
N ALA A 82 -7.67 2.47 11.32
CA ALA A 82 -8.18 1.45 12.24
C ALA A 82 -9.59 0.93 11.88
N SER A 83 -10.40 1.76 11.22
CA SER A 83 -11.75 1.40 10.76
C SER A 83 -11.75 0.50 9.51
N ILE A 84 -10.61 0.35 8.83
CA ILE A 84 -10.50 -0.52 7.67
C ILE A 84 -10.47 -1.98 8.15
N GLY A 85 -11.33 -2.81 7.56
CA GLY A 85 -11.40 -4.24 7.89
C GLY A 85 -10.39 -5.11 7.12
N TRP A 86 -9.98 -4.66 5.93
CA TRP A 86 -9.30 -5.50 4.95
C TRP A 86 -8.07 -4.81 4.36
N VAL A 87 -7.06 -5.59 4.06
CA VAL A 87 -5.89 -5.17 3.28
C VAL A 87 -5.86 -6.00 2.00
N SER A 88 -5.74 -5.31 0.88
CA SER A 88 -5.51 -5.90 -0.42
C SER A 88 -4.02 -5.90 -0.69
N LEU A 89 -3.39 -7.07 -0.56
CA LEU A 89 -1.97 -7.24 -0.79
C LEU A 89 -1.70 -7.56 -2.26
N ASN A 90 -0.81 -6.78 -2.88
CA ASN A 90 -0.45 -6.84 -4.30
C ASN A 90 -1.67 -6.93 -5.22
N PRO A 91 -2.62 -5.97 -5.13
CA PRO A 91 -3.75 -5.98 -6.04
C PRO A 91 -3.25 -5.92 -7.47
N HIS A 92 -3.73 -6.84 -8.30
CA HIS A 92 -3.41 -6.80 -9.71
C HIS A 92 -3.94 -5.49 -10.30
N ALA A 93 -3.22 -4.87 -11.22
CA ALA A 93 -3.67 -3.64 -11.88
C ALA A 93 -4.96 -3.83 -12.73
N ARG A 94 -5.48 -5.05 -12.83
CA ARG A 94 -6.77 -5.36 -13.47
C ARG A 94 -7.93 -5.46 -12.50
N VAL A 95 -7.71 -5.30 -11.19
CA VAL A 95 -8.75 -5.48 -10.16
C VAL A 95 -9.95 -4.54 -10.34
N LEU A 96 -9.75 -3.32 -10.84
CA LEU A 96 -10.88 -2.43 -11.13
C LEU A 96 -11.48 -2.63 -12.53
N LEU A 97 -10.92 -3.53 -13.34
CA LEU A 97 -11.35 -3.79 -14.73
C LEU A 97 -12.04 -5.16 -14.90
N GLN A 98 -11.92 -6.06 -13.94
CA GLN A 98 -12.42 -7.43 -13.97
C GLN A 98 -12.82 -7.88 -12.56
N GLU A 99 -13.96 -8.54 -12.39
CA GLU A 99 -14.43 -9.06 -11.09
C GLU A 99 -13.56 -10.20 -10.53
N ASP A 100 -12.80 -10.90 -11.38
CA ASP A 100 -12.00 -12.10 -11.03
C ASP A 100 -10.51 -11.83 -10.77
N ALA A 101 -10.10 -10.56 -10.65
CA ALA A 101 -8.69 -10.28 -10.40
C ALA A 101 -8.29 -10.71 -8.97
N HIS A 102 -7.40 -11.69 -8.89
CA HIS A 102 -6.88 -12.23 -7.63
C HIS A 102 -6.01 -11.20 -6.89
N ALA A 103 -6.64 -10.33 -6.11
CA ALA A 103 -5.97 -9.64 -5.03
C ALA A 103 -5.96 -10.56 -3.79
N THR A 104 -4.81 -10.71 -3.14
CA THR A 104 -4.76 -11.40 -1.85
C THR A 104 -5.39 -10.50 -0.81
N ILE A 105 -6.66 -10.75 -0.49
CA ILE A 105 -7.38 -10.03 0.56
C ILE A 105 -7.12 -10.70 1.90
N VAL A 106 -6.58 -9.94 2.84
CA VAL A 106 -6.33 -10.38 4.22
C VAL A 106 -7.06 -9.46 5.19
N ASP A 107 -7.46 -9.97 6.35
CA ASP A 107 -8.00 -9.10 7.37
C ASP A 107 -6.89 -8.20 7.96
N ARG A 108 -7.28 -6.99 8.37
CA ARG A 108 -6.33 -6.01 8.90
C ARG A 108 -5.54 -6.54 10.10
N LYS A 109 -6.19 -7.27 11.01
CA LYS A 109 -5.56 -7.72 12.26
C LYS A 109 -4.49 -8.77 11.99
N SER A 110 -4.77 -9.74 11.12
CA SER A 110 -3.80 -10.74 10.70
C SER A 110 -2.65 -10.12 9.91
N PHE A 111 -2.94 -9.14 9.05
CA PHE A 111 -1.88 -8.42 8.34
C PHE A 111 -0.95 -7.66 9.29
N VAL A 112 -1.51 -6.95 10.28
CA VAL A 112 -0.71 -6.28 11.33
C VAL A 112 0.10 -7.30 12.13
N ALA A 113 -0.50 -8.43 12.52
CA ALA A 113 0.21 -9.49 13.24
C ALA A 113 1.35 -10.10 12.41
N MET A 114 1.16 -10.26 11.09
CA MET A 114 2.21 -10.71 10.18
C MET A 114 3.36 -9.71 10.08
N LEU A 115 3.05 -8.40 9.97
CA LEU A 115 4.07 -7.36 9.95
C LEU A 115 4.87 -7.32 11.26
N LEU A 116 4.19 -7.44 12.40
CA LEU A 116 4.84 -7.44 13.71
C LEU A 116 5.80 -8.63 13.88
N ARG A 117 5.38 -9.84 13.49
CA ARG A 117 6.25 -11.03 13.53
C ARG A 117 7.50 -10.86 12.68
N GLY A 118 7.36 -10.28 11.49
CA GLY A 118 8.50 -9.97 10.61
C GLY A 118 9.40 -8.83 11.12
N THR A 119 8.96 -8.08 12.13
CA THR A 119 9.77 -7.04 12.80
C THR A 119 10.43 -7.52 14.09
N GLU A 120 10.01 -8.67 14.64
CA GLU A 120 10.48 -9.24 15.91
C GLU A 120 11.67 -10.21 15.77
N GLU A 121 11.97 -10.72 14.56
CA GLU A 121 13.15 -11.57 14.29
C GLU A 121 14.45 -10.74 14.13
N ARG A 122 14.74 -9.86 15.11
CA ARG A 122 15.98 -9.07 15.17
C ARG A 122 16.80 -9.39 16.42
#